data_AF-A0A523XH37-F1
#
_entry.id   AF-A0A523XH37-F1
#
_cell.length_a   1.000
_cell.length_b   1.000
_cell.length_c   1.000
_cell.angle_alpha   90.00
_cell.angle_beta   90.00
_cell.angle_gamma   90.00
#
_symmetry.space_group_name_H-M   'P 1'
#
loop_
_entity.id
_entity.type
_entity.pdbx_description
1 polymer ?
#
loop_
_entity_poly.entity_id
_entity_poly.type
_entity_poly.pdbx_seq_one_letter_code
_entity_poly.pdbx_strand_id
1 'polypeptide(L)'
;MFGSKKNRIYKKGTSLVELMIFVLIVAILGSVTYPHILGMYRRACDASVKSNMFTLQIAAENFASMTHGMYPEHGVTTVGEVLTAMGFPGAVNLSRIADNCPGTGATVVTTPDALLPGNNTYYNHLFPFANSLDELPAVPGGPVAPPHHYIPGPGESGAGTVYWGPAGAAGTTAIEGYVIYGDSYLGLIYIELISE
;
A
#
# COMPACT_ATOMS: atom_id res chain seq x y z
N MET A 1 -18.51 -34.52 60.88
CA MET A 1 -18.07 -34.00 59.57
C MET A 1 -18.99 -32.84 59.21
N PHE A 2 -18.61 -31.61 59.59
CA PHE A 2 -19.47 -30.42 59.43
C PHE A 2 -19.33 -29.86 58.01
N GLY A 3 -20.45 -29.87 57.27
CA GLY A 3 -20.53 -29.31 55.92
C GLY A 3 -20.36 -27.80 55.94
N SER A 4 -19.27 -27.33 55.33
CA SER A 4 -19.01 -25.92 55.06
C SER A 4 -20.10 -25.36 54.14
N LYS A 5 -20.93 -24.46 54.65
CA LYS A 5 -21.81 -23.62 53.83
C LYS A 5 -20.93 -22.69 52.99
N LYS A 6 -20.76 -23.00 51.71
CA LYS A 6 -20.19 -22.06 50.72
C LYS A 6 -21.13 -20.86 50.60
N ASN A 7 -20.78 -19.74 51.21
CA ASN A 7 -21.40 -18.44 50.95
C ASN A 7 -21.15 -18.06 49.48
N ARG A 8 -22.16 -18.21 48.62
CA ARG A 8 -22.14 -17.55 47.32
C ARG A 8 -22.29 -16.05 47.59
N ILE A 9 -21.21 -15.30 47.37
CA ILE A 9 -21.26 -13.85 47.33
C ILE A 9 -22.05 -13.50 46.07
N TYR A 10 -23.36 -13.30 46.20
CA TYR A 10 -24.13 -12.62 45.17
C TYR A 10 -23.58 -11.19 45.11
N LYS A 11 -22.75 -10.90 44.10
CA LYS A 11 -22.32 -9.53 43.80
C LYS A 11 -23.59 -8.69 43.69
N LYS A 12 -23.74 -7.66 44.53
CA LYS A 12 -24.90 -6.75 44.52
C LYS A 12 -25.13 -6.28 43.09
N GLY A 13 -26.35 -6.45 42.58
CA GLY A 13 -26.74 -5.97 41.26
C GLY A 13 -26.56 -4.46 41.17
N THR A 14 -25.97 -3.99 40.07
CA THR A 14 -25.81 -2.56 39.75
C THR A 14 -27.16 -1.86 39.75
N SER A 15 -27.20 -0.63 40.24
CA SER A 15 -28.43 0.16 40.29
C SER A 15 -28.89 0.51 38.87
N LEU A 16 -30.21 0.53 38.62
CA LEU A 16 -30.75 0.98 37.33
C LEU A 16 -30.35 2.44 37.05
N VAL A 17 -30.26 3.26 38.09
CA VAL A 17 -29.79 4.65 38.00
C VAL A 17 -28.30 4.71 37.65
N GLU A 18 -27.50 3.79 38.16
CA GLU A 18 -26.07 3.70 37.84
C GLU A 18 -25.85 3.37 36.36
N LEU A 19 -26.64 2.45 35.82
CA LEU A 19 -26.62 2.15 34.39
C LEU A 19 -27.08 3.35 33.54
N MET A 20 -28.13 4.08 33.97
CA MET A 20 -28.63 5.25 33.23
C MET A 20 -27.62 6.38 33.15
N ILE A 21 -26.94 6.69 34.26
CA ILE A 21 -25.89 7.72 34.29
C ILE A 21 -24.68 7.26 33.46
N PHE A 22 -24.34 5.97 33.51
CA PHE A 22 -23.25 5.43 32.70
C PHE A 22 -23.50 5.58 31.19
N VAL A 23 -24.72 5.24 30.73
CA VAL A 23 -25.11 5.42 29.32
C VAL A 23 -25.09 6.90 28.94
N LEU A 24 -25.54 7.80 29.82
CA LEU A 24 -25.49 9.25 29.58
C LEU A 24 -24.05 9.75 29.39
N ILE A 25 -23.11 9.33 30.25
CA ILE A 25 -21.71 9.74 30.16
C ILE A 25 -21.09 9.23 28.85
N VAL A 26 -21.31 7.97 28.50
CA VAL A 26 -20.79 7.39 27.24
C VAL A 26 -21.41 8.08 26.02
N ALA A 27 -22.68 8.47 26.08
CA ALA A 27 -23.35 9.19 24.99
C ALA A 27 -22.75 10.58 24.76
N ILE A 28 -22.50 11.35 25.84
CA ILE A 28 -21.88 12.68 25.74
C ILE A 28 -20.45 12.57 25.23
N LEU A 29 -19.66 11.64 25.78
CA LEU A 29 -18.28 11.42 25.33
C LEU A 29 -18.25 11.02 23.85
N GLY A 30 -19.02 10.00 23.46
CA GLY A 30 -19.07 9.50 22.09
C GLY A 30 -19.48 10.57 21.08
N SER A 31 -20.44 11.43 21.43
CA SER A 31 -20.92 12.49 20.53
C SER A 31 -19.84 13.52 20.18
N VAL A 32 -18.89 13.79 21.08
CA VAL A 32 -17.84 14.79 20.84
C VAL A 32 -16.66 14.18 20.11
N THR A 33 -16.21 12.98 20.51
CA THR A 33 -14.98 12.39 19.95
C THR A 33 -15.18 11.70 18.61
N TYR A 34 -16.35 11.12 18.34
CA TYR A 34 -16.59 10.36 17.10
C TYR A 34 -16.28 11.12 15.80
N PRO A 35 -16.75 12.37 15.59
CA PRO A 35 -16.46 13.09 14.34
C PRO A 35 -14.98 13.42 14.16
N HIS A 36 -14.27 13.74 15.24
CA HIS A 36 -12.83 14.04 15.19
C HIS A 36 -12.01 12.80 14.82
N ILE A 37 -12.35 11.66 15.43
CA ILE A 37 -11.69 10.37 15.19
C ILE A 37 -11.83 9.96 13.71
N LEU A 38 -13.00 10.14 13.08
CA LEU A 38 -13.20 9.86 11.65
C LEU A 38 -12.27 10.69 10.75
N GLY A 39 -12.08 11.97 11.05
CA GLY A 39 -11.15 12.83 10.31
C GLY A 39 -9.69 12.40 10.47
N MET A 40 -9.31 11.89 11.64
CA MET A 40 -7.97 11.35 11.88
C MET A 40 -7.71 10.09 11.05
N TYR A 41 -8.68 9.18 10.96
CA TYR A 41 -8.53 7.96 10.16
C TYR A 41 -8.28 8.26 8.68
N ARG A 42 -9.03 9.21 8.09
CA ARG A 42 -8.84 9.61 6.69
C ARG A 42 -7.42 10.13 6.42
N ARG A 43 -6.94 11.05 7.28
CA ARG A 43 -5.57 11.58 7.18
C ARG A 43 -4.50 10.51 7.38
N ALA A 44 -4.73 9.55 8.26
CA ALA A 44 -3.80 8.44 8.48
C ALA A 44 -3.72 7.52 7.25
N CYS A 45 -4.86 7.24 6.59
CA CYS A 45 -4.89 6.47 5.35
C CYS A 45 -4.14 7.20 4.23
N ASP A 46 -4.38 8.50 4.05
CA ASP A 46 -3.67 9.30 3.04
C ASP A 46 -2.17 9.37 3.30
N ALA A 47 -1.75 9.46 4.56
CA ALA A 47 -0.34 9.42 4.95
C ALA A 47 0.29 8.04 4.65
N SER A 48 -0.45 6.95 4.86
CA SER A 48 -0.01 5.59 4.54
C SER A 48 0.25 5.43 3.04
N VAL A 49 -0.68 5.89 2.19
CA VAL A 49 -0.54 5.82 0.72
C VAL A 49 0.69 6.61 0.27
N LYS A 50 0.87 7.83 0.78
CA LYS A 50 2.05 8.66 0.48
C LYS A 50 3.37 8.00 0.91
N SER A 51 3.41 7.36 2.07
CA SER A 51 4.59 6.64 2.55
C SER A 51 4.96 5.46 1.64
N ASN A 52 3.95 4.74 1.15
CA ASN A 52 4.15 3.62 0.23
C ASN A 52 4.68 4.13 -1.12
N MET A 53 4.10 5.21 -1.66
CA MET A 53 4.58 5.86 -2.89
C MET A 53 6.04 6.33 -2.77
N PHE A 54 6.40 6.95 -1.64
CA PHE A 54 7.76 7.42 -1.42
C PHE A 54 8.78 6.27 -1.37
N THR A 55 8.39 5.13 -0.82
CA THR A 55 9.26 3.95 -0.78
C THR A 55 9.45 3.35 -2.18
N LEU A 56 8.40 3.34 -3.01
CA LEU A 56 8.51 2.98 -4.43
C LEU A 56 9.41 3.92 -5.20
N GLN A 57 9.29 5.23 -4.98
CA GLN A 57 10.14 6.23 -5.62
C GLN A 57 11.62 5.92 -5.34
N ILE A 58 11.98 5.68 -4.08
CA ILE A 58 13.38 5.35 -3.73
C ILE A 58 13.84 4.07 -4.43
N ALA A 59 12.98 3.04 -4.51
CA ALA A 59 13.33 1.79 -5.19
C ALA A 59 13.51 1.99 -6.71
N ALA A 60 12.64 2.79 -7.33
CA ALA A 60 12.72 3.12 -8.75
C ALA A 60 13.98 3.94 -9.08
N GLU A 61 14.31 4.96 -8.28
CA GLU A 61 15.53 5.77 -8.44
C GLU A 61 16.80 4.94 -8.24
N ASN A 62 16.77 4.00 -7.29
CA ASN A 62 17.88 3.05 -7.10
C ASN A 62 18.04 2.13 -8.31
N PHE A 63 16.93 1.62 -8.86
CA PHE A 63 16.96 0.83 -10.09
C PHE A 63 17.53 1.63 -11.28
N ALA A 64 17.06 2.86 -11.50
CA ALA A 64 17.54 3.74 -12.56
C ALA A 64 19.04 4.06 -12.40
N SER A 65 19.51 4.27 -11.17
CA SER A 65 20.94 4.47 -10.86
C SER A 65 21.80 3.28 -11.28
N MET A 66 21.25 2.06 -11.25
CA MET A 66 21.95 0.83 -11.64
C MET A 66 21.87 0.52 -13.14
N THR A 67 20.96 1.16 -13.87
CA THR A 67 20.62 0.89 -15.28
C THR A 67 20.85 2.09 -16.19
N HIS A 68 21.73 3.01 -15.80
CA HIS A 68 22.06 4.21 -16.57
C HIS A 68 20.84 5.11 -16.87
N GLY A 69 19.95 5.28 -15.89
CA GLY A 69 18.79 6.19 -15.97
C GLY A 69 17.52 5.55 -16.51
N MET A 70 17.51 4.24 -16.72
CA MET A 70 16.38 3.54 -17.35
C MET A 70 15.44 2.96 -16.30
N TYR A 71 14.15 3.22 -16.41
CA TYR A 71 13.17 2.60 -15.52
C TYR A 71 12.65 1.26 -16.10
N PRO A 72 12.29 0.29 -15.23
CA PRO A 72 11.77 -0.98 -15.68
C PRO A 72 10.31 -0.83 -16.11
N GLU A 73 9.91 -1.62 -17.12
CA GLU A 73 8.52 -1.72 -17.55
C GLU A 73 7.67 -2.49 -16.55
N HIS A 74 8.24 -3.54 -15.93
CA HIS A 74 7.54 -4.42 -15.00
C HIS A 74 8.27 -4.56 -13.66
N GLY A 75 7.55 -4.94 -12.60
CA GLY A 75 8.09 -5.30 -11.27
C GLY A 75 9.27 -6.22 -11.33
N VAL A 76 9.06 -7.29 -12.08
CA VAL A 76 9.93 -8.45 -12.15
C VAL A 76 11.16 -8.24 -13.03
N THR A 77 11.20 -7.17 -13.82
CA THR A 77 12.32 -6.89 -14.73
C THR A 77 13.60 -6.64 -13.93
N THR A 78 14.65 -7.38 -14.27
CA THR A 78 15.93 -7.28 -13.58
C THR A 78 16.83 -6.24 -14.24
N VAL A 79 17.73 -5.66 -13.44
CA VAL A 79 18.77 -4.72 -13.92
C VAL A 79 19.63 -5.36 -15.01
N GLY A 80 19.96 -6.64 -14.90
CA GLY A 80 20.75 -7.36 -15.88
C GLY A 80 20.07 -7.49 -17.25
N GLU A 81 18.75 -7.69 -17.27
CA GLU A 81 17.97 -7.71 -18.51
C GLU A 81 17.99 -6.36 -19.21
N VAL A 82 17.82 -5.27 -18.45
CA VAL A 82 17.90 -3.90 -18.98
C VAL A 82 19.29 -3.59 -19.54
N LEU A 83 20.35 -3.88 -18.79
CA LEU A 83 21.73 -3.64 -19.24
C LEU A 83 22.10 -4.48 -20.47
N THR A 84 21.61 -5.73 -20.56
CA THR A 84 21.82 -6.57 -21.73
C THR A 84 21.13 -5.98 -22.96
N ALA A 85 19.90 -5.45 -22.81
CA ALA A 85 19.20 -4.76 -23.88
C ALA A 85 19.92 -3.48 -24.34
N MET A 86 20.65 -2.80 -23.45
CA MET A 86 21.47 -1.62 -23.77
C MET A 86 22.81 -1.96 -24.46
N GLY A 87 23.10 -3.24 -24.72
CA GLY A 87 24.32 -3.65 -25.41
C GLY A 87 25.51 -3.94 -24.49
N PHE A 88 25.27 -4.25 -23.21
CA PHE A 88 26.26 -4.79 -22.29
C PHE A 88 26.09 -6.31 -22.13
N PRO A 89 26.56 -7.13 -23.10
CA PRO A 89 26.38 -8.58 -23.06
C PRO A 89 27.12 -9.18 -21.86
N GLY A 90 26.40 -9.93 -21.02
CA GLY A 90 26.95 -10.59 -19.83
C GLY A 90 26.75 -9.85 -18.51
N ALA A 91 26.02 -8.73 -18.51
CA ALA A 91 25.58 -8.08 -17.28
C ALA A 91 24.69 -9.03 -16.47
N VAL A 92 25.15 -9.43 -15.29
CA VAL A 92 24.39 -10.26 -14.35
C VAL A 92 24.04 -9.45 -13.12
N ASN A 93 22.80 -8.98 -13.07
CA ASN A 93 22.26 -8.30 -11.90
C ASN A 93 20.79 -8.66 -11.75
N LEU A 94 20.48 -9.43 -10.71
CA LEU A 94 19.13 -9.94 -10.44
C LEU A 94 18.25 -8.92 -9.71
N SER A 95 18.81 -7.75 -9.37
CA SER A 95 18.08 -6.68 -8.71
C SER A 95 16.90 -6.23 -9.55
N ARG A 96 15.75 -6.04 -8.91
CA ARG A 96 14.48 -5.66 -9.53
C ARG A 96 13.71 -4.75 -8.58
N ILE A 97 12.75 -3.96 -9.07
CA ILE A 97 11.95 -3.12 -8.18
C ILE A 97 11.12 -4.00 -7.24
N ALA A 98 10.37 -4.97 -7.76
CA ALA A 98 9.50 -5.85 -6.99
C ALA A 98 9.55 -7.30 -7.52
N ASP A 99 9.07 -8.29 -6.76
CA ASP A 99 8.73 -9.58 -7.38
C ASP A 99 7.34 -9.52 -8.01
N ASN A 100 6.79 -10.68 -8.37
CA ASN A 100 5.41 -10.84 -8.79
C ASN A 100 4.49 -10.16 -7.78
N CYS A 101 3.95 -8.99 -8.14
CA CYS A 101 3.09 -8.18 -7.30
C CYS A 101 1.66 -8.23 -7.85
N PRO A 102 0.94 -9.36 -7.73
CA PRO A 102 -0.45 -9.38 -8.11
C PRO A 102 -1.23 -8.51 -7.13
N GLY A 103 -2.12 -7.65 -7.64
CA GLY A 103 -3.09 -6.84 -6.88
C GLY A 103 -4.02 -7.64 -5.94
N THR A 104 -3.80 -8.95 -5.78
CA THR A 104 -4.45 -9.82 -4.80
C THR A 104 -3.45 -10.59 -3.96
N GLY A 105 -3.24 -10.11 -2.73
CA GLY A 105 -3.22 -10.94 -1.53
C GLY A 105 -2.26 -12.14 -1.47
N ALA A 106 -1.02 -12.02 -1.94
CA ALA A 106 0.13 -12.70 -1.34
C ALA A 106 1.43 -12.21 -1.98
N THR A 107 2.31 -11.63 -1.15
CA THR A 107 3.74 -11.38 -1.39
C THR A 107 4.10 -10.38 -2.50
N VAL A 108 4.49 -9.16 -2.09
CA VAL A 108 5.13 -8.17 -2.97
C VAL A 108 6.56 -8.60 -3.34
N VAL A 109 7.25 -9.29 -2.41
CA VAL A 109 8.65 -9.68 -2.53
C VAL A 109 8.86 -10.99 -1.77
N THR A 110 9.37 -12.01 -2.47
CA THR A 110 9.80 -13.29 -1.90
C THR A 110 11.29 -13.55 -2.12
N THR A 111 11.91 -12.81 -3.01
CA THR A 111 13.32 -12.96 -3.37
C THR A 111 14.19 -11.93 -2.64
N PRO A 112 15.46 -12.27 -2.34
CA PRO A 112 16.41 -11.33 -1.75
C PRO A 112 16.83 -10.19 -2.70
N ASP A 113 16.54 -10.30 -3.99
CA ASP A 113 17.03 -9.39 -5.02
C ASP A 113 16.10 -8.19 -5.26
N ALA A 114 14.91 -8.16 -4.65
CA ALA A 114 14.04 -7.00 -4.79
C ALA A 114 14.57 -5.80 -3.99
N LEU A 115 14.51 -4.62 -4.62
CA LEU A 115 14.89 -3.35 -4.00
C LEU A 115 13.85 -2.87 -2.98
N LEU A 116 12.60 -3.29 -3.14
CA LEU A 116 11.56 -3.04 -2.14
C LEU A 116 11.74 -3.96 -0.92
N PRO A 117 11.52 -3.47 0.31
CA PRO A 117 11.48 -4.29 1.51
C PRO A 117 10.47 -5.45 1.41
N GLY A 118 10.89 -6.61 1.92
CA GLY A 118 10.15 -7.88 1.90
C GLY A 118 8.83 -7.89 2.66
N ASN A 119 8.03 -8.95 2.41
CA ASN A 119 6.81 -9.41 3.08
C ASN A 119 6.06 -8.46 4.05
N ASN A 120 4.79 -8.14 3.74
CA ASN A 120 3.86 -7.33 4.55
C ASN A 120 4.27 -5.87 4.83
N THR A 121 5.29 -5.35 4.14
CA THR A 121 5.67 -3.93 4.29
C THR A 121 4.66 -2.98 3.64
N TYR A 122 3.92 -3.46 2.64
CA TYR A 122 3.01 -2.67 1.83
C TYR A 122 1.56 -3.06 2.08
N TYR A 123 1.13 -2.85 3.32
CA TYR A 123 -0.23 -3.13 3.75
C TYR A 123 -1.19 -2.04 3.25
N ASN A 124 -2.35 -2.45 2.73
CA ASN A 124 -3.44 -1.52 2.42
C ASN A 124 -4.26 -1.23 3.68
N HIS A 125 -4.19 0.01 4.18
CA HIS A 125 -4.89 0.45 5.38
C HIS A 125 -6.43 0.49 5.25
N LEU A 126 -6.93 0.59 4.03
CA LEU A 126 -8.37 0.61 3.72
C LEU A 126 -8.90 -0.80 3.44
N PHE A 127 -8.03 -1.72 2.98
CA PHE A 127 -8.36 -3.11 2.70
C PHE A 127 -7.39 -4.08 3.38
N PRO A 128 -7.72 -4.58 4.59
CA PRO A 128 -6.81 -5.38 5.42
C PRO A 128 -6.30 -6.69 4.83
N PHE A 129 -6.97 -7.18 3.79
CA PHE A 129 -6.67 -8.46 3.16
C PHE A 129 -5.95 -8.27 1.82
N ALA A 130 -5.59 -7.03 1.45
CA ALA A 130 -4.92 -6.68 0.21
C ALA A 130 -3.59 -5.97 0.47
N ASN A 131 -2.66 -6.13 -0.48
CA ASN A 131 -1.44 -5.32 -0.53
C ASN A 131 -1.78 -3.94 -1.12
N SER A 132 -0.97 -2.95 -0.81
CA SER A 132 -1.08 -1.60 -1.37
C SER A 132 -0.30 -1.42 -2.66
N LEU A 133 0.24 -2.48 -3.26
CA LEU A 133 1.05 -2.39 -4.48
C LEU A 133 0.39 -3.15 -5.62
N ASP A 134 0.32 -2.49 -6.77
CA ASP A 134 -0.14 -3.06 -8.03
C ASP A 134 0.63 -2.42 -9.20
N GLU A 135 0.75 -3.11 -10.32
CA GLU A 135 1.43 -2.60 -11.51
C GLU A 135 0.40 -2.10 -12.53
N LEU A 136 0.68 -1.00 -13.21
CA LEU A 136 -0.18 -0.57 -14.33
C LEU A 136 0.12 -1.41 -15.57
N PRO A 137 -0.91 -1.84 -16.32
CA PRO A 137 -0.67 -2.48 -17.60
C PRO A 137 0.11 -1.52 -18.52
N ALA A 138 1.12 -2.02 -19.20
CA ALA A 138 1.81 -1.27 -20.25
C ALA A 138 0.81 -0.99 -21.39
N VAL A 139 0.53 0.30 -21.65
CA VAL A 139 -0.35 0.73 -22.73
C VAL A 139 0.46 1.55 -23.74
N PRO A 140 0.22 1.41 -25.05
CA PRO A 140 0.82 2.28 -26.06
C PRO A 140 0.50 3.75 -25.77
N GLY A 141 1.52 4.56 -25.44
CA GLY A 141 1.38 5.99 -25.14
C GLY A 141 1.47 6.36 -23.64
N GLY A 142 1.88 5.44 -22.77
CA GLY A 142 2.10 5.70 -21.35
C GLY A 142 1.12 4.96 -20.44
N PRO A 143 1.32 5.03 -19.12
CA PRO A 143 0.47 4.37 -18.16
C PRO A 143 -0.84 5.16 -18.06
N VAL A 144 -1.98 4.49 -18.29
CA VAL A 144 -3.29 5.11 -18.09
C VAL A 144 -3.49 5.31 -16.59
N ALA A 145 -3.79 6.55 -16.20
CA ALA A 145 -4.12 6.85 -14.81
C ALA A 145 -5.27 5.95 -14.34
N PRO A 146 -5.09 5.17 -13.26
CA PRO A 146 -6.12 4.26 -12.77
C PRO A 146 -7.32 5.07 -12.26
N PRO A 147 -8.54 4.53 -12.33
CA PRO A 147 -9.70 5.16 -11.71
C PRO A 147 -9.59 5.15 -10.17
N HIS A 148 -10.13 6.18 -9.52
CA HIS A 148 -10.25 6.25 -8.06
C HIS A 148 -11.39 5.35 -7.59
N HIS A 149 -11.14 4.41 -6.68
CA HIS A 149 -12.15 3.47 -6.18
C HIS A 149 -12.34 3.59 -4.67
N TYR A 150 -13.34 4.35 -4.22
CA TYR A 150 -13.60 4.60 -2.79
C TYR A 150 -13.90 3.33 -1.95
N ILE A 151 -14.44 2.25 -2.56
CA ILE A 151 -14.69 0.95 -1.91
C ILE A 151 -14.44 -0.17 -2.93
N PRO A 152 -13.22 -0.71 -3.03
CA PRO A 152 -12.98 -1.86 -3.92
C PRO A 152 -13.70 -3.11 -3.42
N GLY A 153 -14.01 -4.04 -4.34
CA GLY A 153 -14.41 -5.39 -3.96
C GLY A 153 -13.27 -6.15 -3.27
N PRO A 154 -13.55 -7.27 -2.58
CA PRO A 154 -12.52 -8.14 -2.05
C PRO A 154 -11.56 -8.61 -3.16
N GLY A 155 -10.27 -8.26 -3.04
CA GLY A 155 -9.27 -8.60 -4.04
C GLY A 155 -9.28 -7.72 -5.30
N GLU A 156 -9.95 -6.57 -5.27
CA GLU A 156 -9.82 -5.57 -6.32
C GLU A 156 -8.84 -4.48 -5.91
N SER A 157 -8.06 -4.01 -6.88
CA SER A 157 -7.25 -2.80 -6.73
C SER A 157 -8.18 -1.59 -6.56
N GLY A 158 -7.91 -0.74 -5.57
CA GLY A 158 -8.73 0.44 -5.28
C GLY A 158 -8.16 1.34 -4.19
N ALA A 159 -9.00 1.98 -3.37
CA ALA A 159 -8.52 2.95 -2.40
C ALA A 159 -7.48 2.33 -1.45
N GLY A 160 -6.37 3.05 -1.26
CA GLY A 160 -5.21 2.61 -0.50
C GLY A 160 -4.13 1.91 -1.34
N THR A 161 -4.43 1.57 -2.60
CA THR A 161 -3.48 0.96 -3.54
C THR A 161 -2.61 2.02 -4.21
N VAL A 162 -1.37 1.65 -4.46
CA VAL A 162 -0.36 2.41 -5.19
C VAL A 162 -0.03 1.63 -6.45
N TYR A 163 -0.11 2.33 -7.57
CA TYR A 163 0.15 1.85 -8.90
C TYR A 163 1.42 2.47 -9.45
N TRP A 164 2.09 1.78 -10.35
CA TRP A 164 3.32 2.27 -10.94
C TRP A 164 3.49 1.77 -12.37
N GLY A 165 4.25 2.51 -13.16
CA GLY A 165 4.59 2.12 -14.53
C GLY A 165 5.49 3.14 -15.24
N PRO A 166 6.14 2.73 -16.34
CA PRO A 166 6.95 3.63 -17.16
C PRO A 166 6.10 4.74 -17.77
N ALA A 167 6.61 5.98 -17.81
CA ALA A 167 6.04 7.06 -18.63
C ALA A 167 6.50 6.86 -20.08
N GLY A 168 5.58 6.95 -21.06
CA GLY A 168 5.91 6.85 -22.48
C GLY A 168 5.50 5.54 -23.18
N ALA A 169 5.91 5.37 -24.44
CA ALA A 169 5.49 4.23 -25.27
C ALA A 169 6.03 2.87 -24.76
N ALA A 170 5.15 1.87 -24.65
CA ALA A 170 5.46 0.50 -24.22
C ALA A 170 6.53 -0.18 -25.09
N GLY A 171 7.37 -1.03 -24.48
CA GLY A 171 8.37 -1.86 -25.18
C GLY A 171 9.78 -1.29 -25.31
N THR A 172 10.05 -0.11 -24.76
CA THR A 172 11.41 0.36 -24.47
C THR A 172 11.47 0.64 -22.98
N THR A 173 12.46 0.08 -22.29
CA THR A 173 12.85 0.51 -20.94
C THR A 173 12.76 2.03 -20.86
N ALA A 174 12.07 2.57 -19.86
CA ALA A 174 11.48 3.90 -19.98
C ALA A 174 12.57 4.98 -20.05
N ILE A 175 12.80 5.51 -21.25
CA ILE A 175 13.71 6.62 -21.52
C ILE A 175 13.02 7.97 -21.18
N GLU A 176 11.69 7.97 -21.06
CA GLU A 176 10.91 9.20 -20.93
C GLU A 176 10.52 9.52 -19.46
N GLY A 177 10.48 8.52 -18.58
CA GLY A 177 10.20 8.70 -17.16
C GLY A 177 9.45 7.54 -16.52
N TYR A 178 8.97 7.74 -15.29
CA TYR A 178 8.27 6.72 -14.49
C TYR A 178 7.24 7.39 -13.58
N VAL A 179 6.00 6.86 -13.56
CA VAL A 179 4.89 7.46 -12.82
C VAL A 179 4.40 6.51 -11.74
N ILE A 180 4.17 7.07 -10.56
CA ILE A 180 3.60 6.37 -9.40
C ILE A 180 2.28 7.06 -9.05
N TYR A 181 1.18 6.32 -9.04
CA TYR A 181 -0.14 6.79 -8.62
C TYR A 181 -0.51 6.19 -7.26
N GLY A 182 -1.00 6.99 -6.33
CA GLY A 182 -1.59 6.53 -5.08
C GLY A 182 -3.07 6.84 -5.05
N ASP A 183 -3.90 5.85 -4.79
CA ASP A 183 -5.33 6.05 -4.59
C ASP A 183 -5.60 6.42 -3.11
N SER A 184 -5.72 7.71 -2.80
CA SER A 184 -5.97 8.20 -1.44
C SER A 184 -7.46 8.19 -1.11
N TYR A 185 -7.85 8.48 0.14
CA TYR A 185 -9.25 8.56 0.52
C TYR A 185 -10.02 9.68 -0.19
N LEU A 186 -9.34 10.76 -0.61
CA LEU A 186 -9.95 11.94 -1.23
C LEU A 186 -9.85 11.96 -2.76
N GLY A 187 -9.02 11.10 -3.35
CA GLY A 187 -8.72 11.12 -4.77
C GLY A 187 -7.35 10.54 -5.10
N LEU A 188 -7.02 10.51 -6.39
CA LEU A 188 -5.72 10.08 -6.88
C LEU A 188 -4.66 11.16 -6.64
N ILE A 189 -3.51 10.70 -6.15
CA ILE A 189 -2.27 11.49 -6.07
C ILE A 189 -1.23 10.81 -6.97
N TYR A 190 -0.31 11.58 -7.56
CA TYR A 190 0.72 11.01 -8.42
C TYR A 190 2.07 11.67 -8.19
N ILE A 191 3.13 10.91 -8.50
CA ILE A 191 4.52 11.35 -8.54
C ILE A 191 5.06 10.93 -9.89
N GLU A 192 5.69 11.85 -10.59
CA GLU A 192 6.35 11.61 -11.88
C GLU A 192 7.86 11.78 -11.68
N LEU A 193 8.62 10.78 -12.10
CA LEU A 193 10.07 10.75 -12.11
C LEU A 193 10.50 10.92 -13.56
N ILE A 194 11.27 11.96 -13.85
CA ILE A 194 11.79 12.23 -15.19
C ILE A 194 13.24 11.78 -15.18
N SER A 195 13.64 10.97 -16.17
CA SER A 195 15.06 10.68 -16.39
C SER A 195 15.71 11.91 -17.03
N GLU A 196 16.68 12.53 -16.34
CA GLU A 196 17.50 13.62 -16.89
C GLU A 196 18.46 13.16 -17.99
#